data_AF-A0A0G4HJ08-F1
#
_entry.id   AF-A0A0G4HJ08-F1
#
_cell.length_a   1.000
_cell.length_b   1.000
_cell.length_c   1.000
_cell.angle_alpha   90.00
_cell.angle_beta   90.00
_cell.angle_gamma   90.00
#
_symmetry.space_group_name_H-M   'P 1'
#
loop_
_entity.id
_entity.type
_entity.pdbx_description
1 polymer ?
#
loop_
_entity_poly.entity_id
_entity_poly.type
_entity_poly.pdbx_seq_one_letter_code
_entity_poly.pdbx_strand_id
1 'polypeptide(L)'
;GKGFTDKRAVDTYVGTPSVWAILMFYIFSLTFCLSRFAGDISGAFLTAPDKNEKRAAVIIPDWLPYIPAKNPYEDMNDRDYETLRKAALEIKPGELRLVEKGLYGMPCLGNIFDKSLVGVQGEAGYERVETGVAVKRGQAGEPAVGVQINWIDDVFGARRGRKETAEEIAFLRSRFEWGHLFELPSDASIKYAGMDFSFFNETVEMS
;
A
#
# COMPACT_ATOMS: atom_id res chain seq x y z
N GLY A 1 -20.73 -1.76 17.48
CA GLY A 1 -19.75 -2.59 16.77
C GLY A 1 -18.61 -2.92 17.73
N LYS A 2 -18.19 -4.19 17.82
CA LYS A 2 -17.01 -4.59 18.58
C LYS A 2 -15.77 -4.41 17.69
N GLY A 3 -15.36 -3.16 17.49
CA GLY A 3 -14.04 -2.82 16.96
C GLY A 3 -13.12 -2.51 18.13
N PHE A 4 -11.84 -2.89 18.04
CA PHE A 4 -10.82 -2.50 19.00
C PHE A 4 -10.84 -0.97 19.15
N THR A 5 -11.30 -0.47 20.30
CA THR A 5 -11.19 0.95 20.63
C THR A 5 -9.78 1.17 21.11
N ASP A 6 -8.90 1.54 20.19
CA ASP A 6 -7.55 1.94 20.52
C ASP A 6 -7.59 3.26 21.28
N LYS A 7 -7.27 3.20 22.57
CA LYS A 7 -7.24 4.36 23.47
C LYS A 7 -5.90 5.10 23.42
N ARG A 8 -4.94 4.62 22.63
CA ARG A 8 -3.67 5.31 22.46
C ARG A 8 -3.92 6.63 21.73
N ALA A 9 -3.23 7.69 22.15
CA ALA A 9 -3.17 8.94 21.42
C ALA A 9 -2.21 8.78 20.22
N VAL A 10 -2.59 7.92 19.28
CA VAL A 10 -1.90 7.70 18.02
C VAL A 10 -2.76 8.27 16.90
N ASP A 11 -2.12 8.84 15.90
CA ASP A 11 -2.83 9.37 14.74
C ASP A 11 -3.38 8.21 13.90
N THR A 12 -4.71 8.12 13.84
CA THR A 12 -5.45 7.09 13.10
C THR A 12 -5.95 7.60 11.76
N TYR A 13 -5.75 8.88 11.45
CA TYR A 13 -6.30 9.47 10.24
C TYR A 13 -5.45 9.10 9.03
N VAL A 14 -6.09 8.50 8.03
CA VAL A 14 -5.47 8.08 6.76
C VAL A 14 -5.89 9.01 5.61
N GLY A 15 -6.78 9.97 5.90
CA GLY A 15 -7.51 10.67 4.86
C GLY A 15 -8.78 9.97 4.44
N THR A 16 -9.68 10.76 3.84
CA THR A 16 -10.64 10.28 2.85
C THR A 16 -10.08 10.66 1.48
N PRO A 17 -10.18 9.80 0.45
CA PRO A 17 -9.76 10.16 -0.89
C PRO A 17 -10.47 11.42 -1.33
N SER A 18 -9.70 12.44 -1.70
CA SER A 18 -10.24 13.69 -2.20
C SER A 18 -10.82 13.44 -3.59
N VAL A 19 -12.16 13.41 -3.70
CA VAL A 19 -12.86 13.18 -4.98
C VAL A 19 -12.37 14.15 -6.05
N TRP A 20 -12.10 15.41 -5.66
CA TRP A 20 -11.53 16.42 -6.56
C TRP A 20 -10.13 16.06 -7.02
N ALA A 21 -9.26 15.60 -6.13
CA ALA A 21 -7.91 15.20 -6.52
C ALA A 21 -7.90 13.97 -7.43
N ILE A 22 -8.82 13.04 -7.18
CA ILE A 22 -9.07 11.89 -8.07
C ILE A 22 -9.47 12.38 -9.46
N LEU A 23 -10.50 13.24 -9.55
CA LEU A 23 -10.95 13.80 -10.83
C LEU A 23 -9.85 14.59 -11.55
N MET A 24 -9.06 15.38 -10.81
CA MET A 24 -7.95 16.14 -11.38
C MET A 24 -6.82 15.23 -11.88
N PHE A 25 -6.51 14.15 -11.15
CA PHE A 25 -5.62 13.10 -11.63
C PHE A 25 -6.10 12.55 -12.97
N TYR A 26 -7.41 12.25 -13.08
CA TYR A 26 -7.98 11.70 -14.31
C TYR A 26 -7.84 12.66 -15.47
N ILE A 27 -8.31 13.91 -15.30
CA ILE A 27 -8.23 14.95 -16.32
C ILE A 27 -6.77 15.14 -16.75
N PHE A 28 -5.86 15.28 -15.78
CA PHE A 28 -4.44 15.45 -16.06
C PHE A 28 -3.84 14.26 -16.82
N SER A 29 -4.11 13.03 -16.39
CA SER A 29 -3.60 11.83 -17.05
C SER A 29 -4.08 11.70 -18.49
N LEU A 30 -5.33 12.09 -18.77
CA LEU A 30 -5.93 12.07 -20.09
C LEU A 30 -5.41 13.20 -20.98
N THR A 31 -5.41 14.44 -20.47
CA THR A 31 -4.96 15.63 -21.21
C THR A 31 -3.51 15.51 -21.68
N PHE A 32 -2.65 14.90 -20.86
CA PHE A 32 -1.23 14.72 -21.18
C PHE A 32 -0.88 13.33 -21.73
N CYS A 33 -1.89 12.49 -22.04
CA CYS A 33 -1.72 11.14 -22.58
C CYS A 33 -0.72 10.30 -21.80
N LEU A 34 -0.80 10.33 -20.46
CA LEU A 34 0.10 9.59 -19.59
C LEU A 34 -0.20 8.08 -19.66
N SER A 35 0.86 7.27 -19.59
CA SER A 35 0.73 5.83 -19.38
C SER A 35 0.31 5.59 -17.93
N ARG A 36 -0.73 4.77 -17.73
CA ARG A 36 -1.37 4.57 -16.42
C ARG A 36 -1.07 3.19 -15.89
N PHE A 37 -1.06 3.02 -14.58
CA PHE A 37 -0.90 1.73 -13.93
C PHE A 37 -1.70 1.69 -12.65
N ALA A 38 -2.23 0.52 -12.30
CA ALA A 38 -2.98 0.32 -11.07
C ALA A 38 -2.47 -0.94 -10.35
N GLY A 39 -2.55 -0.93 -9.03
CA GLY A 39 -2.28 -2.11 -8.24
C GLY A 39 -2.79 -2.01 -6.81
N ASP A 40 -2.83 -3.17 -6.19
CA ASP A 40 -3.18 -3.38 -4.79
C ASP A 40 -1.99 -4.00 -4.06
N ILE A 41 -1.66 -3.45 -2.91
CA ILE A 41 -0.51 -3.87 -2.10
C ILE A 41 -0.93 -5.00 -1.16
N SER A 42 -0.42 -6.20 -1.44
CA SER A 42 -0.66 -7.39 -0.63
C SER A 42 -0.16 -7.19 0.79
N GLY A 43 -1.04 -7.40 1.76
CA GLY A 43 -0.67 -7.33 3.17
C GLY A 43 -0.12 -5.96 3.58
N ALA A 44 -0.58 -4.87 2.95
CA ALA A 44 -0.12 -3.49 3.17
C ALA A 44 0.23 -3.19 4.64
N PHE A 45 -0.69 -3.46 5.57
CA PHE A 45 -0.47 -3.22 7.00
C PHE A 45 0.61 -4.10 7.65
N LEU A 46 0.77 -5.33 7.17
CA LEU A 46 1.80 -6.28 7.63
C LEU A 46 3.19 -5.95 7.07
N THR A 47 3.31 -4.98 6.17
CA THR A 47 4.61 -4.53 5.64
C THR A 47 5.16 -3.30 6.36
N ALA A 48 4.29 -2.51 6.99
CA ALA A 48 4.68 -1.25 7.60
C ALA A 48 5.01 -1.42 9.10
N PRO A 49 6.23 -1.07 9.55
CA PRO A 49 6.63 -1.17 10.95
C PRO A 49 5.90 -0.11 11.80
N ASP A 50 5.40 -0.49 12.98
CA ASP A 50 4.85 0.45 13.95
C ASP A 50 6.00 1.16 14.68
N LYS A 51 6.33 2.39 14.25
CA LYS A 51 7.36 3.24 14.85
C LYS A 51 6.79 4.27 15.84
N ASN A 52 5.52 4.15 16.24
CA ASN A 52 4.95 5.06 17.24
C ASN A 52 5.61 4.83 18.61
N GLU A 53 5.67 5.87 19.44
CA GLU A 53 6.17 5.74 20.81
C GLU A 53 5.32 4.76 21.63
N LYS A 54 3.99 4.81 21.45
CA LYS A 54 3.02 3.90 22.05
C LYS A 54 2.65 2.79 21.07
N ARG A 55 3.29 1.63 21.18
CA ARG A 55 3.03 0.45 20.33
C ARG A 55 2.00 -0.48 20.94
N ALA A 56 1.32 -1.24 20.08
CA ALA A 56 0.45 -2.31 20.53
C ALA A 56 1.30 -3.45 21.11
N ALA A 57 0.76 -4.14 22.10
CA ALA A 57 1.34 -5.34 22.65
C ALA A 57 0.28 -6.42 22.77
N VAL A 58 0.69 -7.66 22.59
CA VAL A 58 -0.14 -8.84 22.83
C VAL A 58 0.34 -9.53 24.09
N ILE A 59 -0.61 -9.96 24.92
CA ILE A 59 -0.33 -10.88 26.01
C ILE A 59 -0.48 -12.29 25.43
N ILE A 60 0.59 -13.06 25.51
CA ILE A 60 0.59 -14.45 25.08
C ILE A 60 -0.36 -15.23 26.00
N PRO A 61 -1.29 -16.04 25.46
CA PRO A 61 -2.22 -16.79 26.28
C PRO A 61 -1.50 -17.80 27.16
N ASP A 62 -2.11 -18.09 28.32
CA ASP A 62 -1.59 -19.11 29.25
C ASP A 62 -1.53 -20.51 28.62
N TRP A 63 -2.40 -20.75 27.64
CA TRP A 63 -2.43 -21.98 26.86
C TRP A 63 -1.79 -21.76 25.49
N LEU A 64 -0.66 -22.43 25.26
CA LEU A 64 0.04 -22.46 23.97
C LEU A 64 -0.25 -23.77 23.22
N PRO A 65 -0.40 -23.73 21.89
CA PRO A 65 -0.58 -24.94 21.10
C PRO A 65 0.66 -25.83 21.10
N TYR A 66 0.47 -27.13 20.87
CA TYR A 66 1.57 -28.06 20.64
C TYR A 66 2.28 -27.74 19.32
N ILE A 67 3.61 -27.60 19.36
CA ILE A 67 4.45 -27.35 18.19
C ILE A 67 5.06 -28.68 17.72
N PRO A 68 4.71 -29.19 16.53
CA PRO A 68 5.23 -30.46 16.03
C PRO A 68 6.76 -30.52 15.95
N ALA A 69 7.34 -31.69 16.21
CA ALA A 69 8.79 -31.90 16.07
C ALA A 69 9.25 -32.03 14.61
N LYS A 70 8.34 -32.42 13.70
CA LYS A 70 8.59 -32.50 12.26
C LYS A 70 7.82 -31.40 11.56
N ASN A 71 8.38 -30.89 10.47
CA ASN A 71 7.73 -29.91 9.62
C ASN A 71 6.42 -30.47 9.05
N PRO A 72 5.26 -29.88 9.38
CA PRO A 72 3.96 -30.33 8.86
C PRO A 72 3.56 -29.62 7.57
N TYR A 73 4.32 -28.63 7.09
CA TYR A 73 3.97 -27.76 5.97
C TYR A 73 4.64 -28.22 4.68
N GLU A 74 3.87 -28.34 3.60
CA GLU A 74 4.39 -28.75 2.29
C GLU A 74 5.15 -27.62 1.57
N ASP A 75 4.82 -26.37 1.88
CA ASP A 75 5.35 -25.15 1.27
C ASP A 75 6.53 -24.53 2.04
N MET A 76 6.86 -25.07 3.21
CA MET A 76 7.99 -24.65 4.03
C MET A 76 9.08 -25.72 4.00
N ASN A 77 10.34 -25.32 3.84
CA ASN A 77 11.45 -26.26 4.00
C ASN A 77 11.78 -26.51 5.49
N ASP A 78 12.42 -27.64 5.78
CA ASP A 78 12.74 -28.05 7.16
C ASP A 78 13.65 -27.06 7.90
N ARG A 79 14.53 -26.34 7.18
CA ARG A 79 15.44 -25.38 7.79
C ARG A 79 14.69 -24.16 8.33
N ASP A 80 13.76 -23.63 7.53
CA ASP A 80 12.93 -22.50 7.92
C ASP A 80 11.97 -22.91 9.03
N TYR A 81 11.41 -24.13 8.95
CA TYR A 81 10.59 -24.69 10.01
C TYR A 81 11.34 -24.82 11.34
N GLU A 82 12.57 -25.35 11.34
CA GLU A 82 13.37 -25.45 12.57
C GLU A 82 13.69 -24.08 13.18
N THR A 83 13.90 -23.06 12.35
CA THR A 83 14.11 -21.69 12.80
C THR A 83 12.85 -21.13 13.47
N LEU A 84 11.69 -21.30 12.82
CA LEU A 84 10.39 -20.90 13.35
C LEU A 84 10.06 -21.64 14.66
N ARG A 85 10.29 -22.96 14.68
CA ARG A 85 10.04 -23.83 15.83
C ARG A 85 10.85 -23.40 17.05
N LYS A 86 12.13 -23.06 16.87
CA LYS A 86 12.97 -22.53 17.97
C LYS A 86 12.39 -21.23 18.53
N ALA A 87 12.06 -20.28 17.66
CA ALA A 87 11.46 -19.01 18.09
C ALA A 87 10.12 -19.21 18.81
N ALA A 88 9.29 -20.15 18.35
CA ALA A 88 8.00 -20.45 18.95
C ALA A 88 8.14 -21.13 20.34
N LEU A 89 9.14 -21.99 20.53
CA LEU A 89 9.42 -22.62 21.83
C LEU A 89 10.01 -21.67 22.87
N GLU A 90 10.56 -20.53 22.45
CA GLU A 90 11.03 -19.48 23.36
C GLU A 90 9.90 -18.61 23.91
N ILE A 91 8.70 -18.70 23.33
CA ILE A 91 7.52 -17.94 23.76
C ILE A 91 7.04 -18.45 25.12
N LYS A 92 6.85 -17.53 26.08
CA LYS A 92 6.34 -17.88 27.41
C LYS A 92 4.86 -17.52 27.53
N PRO A 93 4.04 -18.41 28.12
CA PRO A 93 2.67 -18.04 28.48
C PRO A 93 2.64 -16.82 29.41
N GLY A 94 1.69 -15.91 29.18
CA GLY A 94 1.57 -14.65 29.92
C GLY A 94 2.60 -13.57 29.56
N GLU A 95 3.55 -13.86 28.65
CA GLU A 95 4.53 -12.87 28.19
C GLU A 95 3.84 -11.72 27.43
N LEU A 96 4.30 -10.50 27.65
CA LEU A 96 3.87 -9.35 26.87
C LEU A 96 4.86 -9.13 25.72
N ARG A 97 4.39 -9.24 24.47
CA ARG A 97 5.19 -9.01 23.27
C ARG A 97 4.70 -7.81 22.50
N LEU A 98 5.62 -6.93 22.11
CA LEU A 98 5.31 -5.78 21.26
C LEU A 98 5.01 -6.25 19.85
N VAL A 99 4.00 -5.63 19.25
CA VAL A 99 3.67 -5.84 17.85
C VAL A 99 4.59 -4.95 17.01
N GLU A 100 5.42 -5.56 16.17
CA GLU A 100 6.41 -4.82 15.37
C GLU A 100 5.82 -4.19 14.11
N LYS A 101 4.76 -4.79 13.54
CA LYS A 101 4.12 -4.37 12.30
C LYS A 101 2.63 -4.17 12.50
N GLY A 102 1.96 -3.58 11.51
CA GLY A 102 0.53 -3.40 11.60
C GLY A 102 -0.27 -4.71 11.68
N LEU A 103 -1.09 -4.91 12.72
CA LEU A 103 -2.09 -5.99 12.78
C LEU A 103 -3.45 -5.50 12.30
N TYR A 104 -4.11 -6.26 11.43
CA TYR A 104 -5.48 -5.98 10.97
C TYR A 104 -6.42 -5.65 12.13
N GLY A 105 -7.21 -4.58 11.97
CA GLY A 105 -8.12 -4.08 13.00
C GLY A 105 -7.52 -3.08 13.99
N MET A 106 -6.21 -2.82 13.94
CA MET A 106 -5.62 -1.68 14.64
C MET A 106 -6.10 -0.36 13.99
N PRO A 107 -6.60 0.62 14.76
CA PRO A 107 -7.07 1.89 14.20
C PRO A 107 -6.00 2.74 13.51
N CYS A 108 -4.72 2.60 13.88
CA CYS A 108 -3.62 3.41 13.34
C CYS A 108 -2.98 2.85 12.06
N LEU A 109 -3.44 1.70 11.54
CA LEU A 109 -2.75 0.98 10.46
C LEU A 109 -2.64 1.75 9.17
N GLY A 110 -3.74 2.33 8.71
CA GLY A 110 -3.72 3.01 7.43
C GLY A 110 -2.78 4.21 7.45
N ASN A 111 -2.61 4.89 8.59
CA ASN A 111 -1.67 6.00 8.72
C ASN A 111 -0.22 5.50 8.77
N ILE A 112 0.05 4.41 9.50
CA ILE A 112 1.39 3.78 9.51
C ILE A 112 1.78 3.37 8.08
N PHE A 113 0.84 2.78 7.34
CA PHE A 113 1.05 2.38 5.96
C PHE A 113 1.22 3.59 5.03
N ASP A 114 0.35 4.59 5.10
CA ASP A 114 0.45 5.78 4.25
C ASP A 114 1.81 6.48 4.43
N LYS A 115 2.32 6.58 5.66
CA LYS A 115 3.69 7.10 5.90
C LYS A 115 4.78 6.27 5.21
N SER A 116 4.64 4.94 5.22
CA SER A 116 5.56 4.05 4.50
C SER A 116 5.47 4.27 3.00
N LEU A 117 4.27 4.41 2.46
CA LEU A 117 4.03 4.68 1.04
C LEU A 117 4.56 6.06 0.63
N VAL A 118 4.36 7.10 1.43
CA VAL A 118 4.96 8.43 1.24
C VAL A 118 6.49 8.33 1.13
N GLY A 119 7.12 7.54 2.00
CA GLY A 119 8.57 7.32 1.97
C GLY A 119 9.02 6.72 0.64
N VAL A 120 8.37 5.64 0.19
CA VAL A 120 8.68 4.98 -1.09
C VAL A 120 8.40 5.89 -2.29
N GLN A 121 7.31 6.66 -2.26
CA GLN A 121 6.99 7.69 -3.24
C GLN A 121 8.09 8.76 -3.31
N GLY A 122 8.58 9.22 -2.16
CA GLY A 122 9.68 10.17 -2.05
C GLY A 122 10.98 9.65 -2.66
N GLU A 123 11.33 8.38 -2.44
CA GLU A 123 12.48 7.73 -3.08
C GLU A 123 12.35 7.69 -4.61
N ALA A 124 11.12 7.54 -5.12
CA ALA A 124 10.82 7.63 -6.54
C ALA A 124 10.77 9.08 -7.06
N GLY A 125 10.97 10.10 -6.22
CA GLY A 125 10.94 11.51 -6.58
C GLY A 125 9.55 12.13 -6.65
N TYR A 126 8.56 11.52 -6.00
CA TYR A 126 7.24 12.10 -5.82
C TYR A 126 7.19 12.97 -4.56
N GLU A 127 6.44 14.07 -4.64
CA GLU A 127 6.10 14.94 -3.53
C GLU A 127 4.61 14.77 -3.20
N ARG A 128 4.28 14.56 -1.93
CA ARG A 128 2.90 14.50 -1.46
C ARG A 128 2.32 15.91 -1.45
N VAL A 129 1.29 16.18 -2.27
CA VAL A 129 0.67 17.52 -2.39
C VAL A 129 -0.68 17.61 -1.68
N GLU A 130 -1.36 16.48 -1.52
CA GLU A 130 -2.60 16.34 -0.75
C GLU A 130 -2.67 14.90 -0.22
N THR A 131 -3.50 14.62 0.79
CA THR A 131 -3.67 13.27 1.32
C THR A 131 -4.06 12.29 0.20
N GLY A 132 -3.27 11.21 0.06
CA GLY A 132 -3.47 10.23 -1.00
C GLY A 132 -3.10 10.72 -2.40
N VAL A 133 -2.37 11.84 -2.56
CA VAL A 133 -2.03 12.42 -3.87
C VAL A 133 -0.56 12.84 -3.90
N ALA A 134 0.24 12.13 -4.69
CA ALA A 134 1.66 12.43 -4.87
C ALA A 134 1.95 12.82 -6.32
N VAL A 135 2.78 13.84 -6.52
CA VAL A 135 3.11 14.37 -7.84
C VAL A 135 4.62 14.35 -8.04
N LYS A 136 5.06 13.87 -9.20
CA LYS A 136 6.46 13.93 -9.62
C LYS A 136 6.61 14.98 -10.71
N ARG A 137 7.24 16.10 -10.33
CA ARG A 137 7.42 17.27 -11.20
C ARG A 137 8.56 17.05 -12.20
N GLY A 138 8.44 17.70 -13.35
CA GLY A 138 9.46 17.72 -14.39
C GLY A 138 10.41 18.90 -14.20
N GLN A 139 10.82 19.52 -15.30
CA GLN A 139 11.54 20.79 -15.25
C GLN A 139 10.62 21.93 -14.77
N ALA A 140 11.21 22.99 -14.23
CA ALA A 140 10.45 24.16 -13.80
C ALA A 140 9.68 24.76 -14.99
N GLY A 141 8.37 24.98 -14.82
CA GLY A 141 7.48 25.49 -15.87
C GLY A 141 6.83 24.41 -16.75
N GLU A 142 7.26 23.15 -16.64
CA GLU A 142 6.67 22.03 -17.38
C GLU A 142 5.54 21.35 -16.58
N PRO A 143 4.56 20.71 -17.26
CA PRO A 143 3.60 19.84 -16.60
C PRO A 143 4.29 18.76 -15.76
N ALA A 144 3.61 18.31 -14.70
CA ALA A 144 4.07 17.16 -13.95
C ALA A 144 4.26 15.95 -14.87
N VAL A 145 5.33 15.21 -14.65
CA VAL A 145 5.69 14.05 -15.47
C VAL A 145 5.07 12.77 -14.93
N GLY A 146 4.42 12.84 -13.77
CA GLY A 146 3.63 11.75 -13.24
C GLY A 146 2.94 12.12 -11.94
N VAL A 147 1.93 11.33 -11.62
CA VAL A 147 1.06 11.50 -10.47
C VAL A 147 0.66 10.12 -9.97
N GLN A 148 0.53 9.98 -8.66
CA GLN A 148 -0.03 8.80 -8.02
C GLN A 148 -1.13 9.25 -7.07
N ILE A 149 -2.25 8.53 -7.10
CA ILE A 149 -3.27 8.58 -6.07
C ILE A 149 -3.28 7.25 -5.32
N ASN A 150 -3.49 7.31 -4.01
CA ASN A 150 -3.56 6.12 -3.17
C ASN A 150 -4.69 6.22 -2.15
N TRP A 151 -5.35 5.09 -1.91
CA TRP A 151 -6.29 4.97 -0.82
C TRP A 151 -6.06 3.65 -0.11
N ILE A 152 -5.57 3.73 1.12
CA ILE A 152 -5.17 2.54 1.89
C ILE A 152 -4.13 1.74 1.09
N ASP A 153 -4.47 0.58 0.57
CA ASP A 153 -3.65 -0.38 -0.16
C ASP A 153 -3.75 -0.23 -1.69
N ASP A 154 -4.80 0.42 -2.19
CA ASP A 154 -4.98 0.72 -3.60
C ASP A 154 -4.05 1.87 -4.04
N VAL A 155 -3.25 1.64 -5.08
CA VAL A 155 -2.42 2.66 -5.73
C VAL A 155 -2.79 2.75 -7.20
N PHE A 156 -3.09 3.97 -7.64
CA PHE A 156 -3.32 4.28 -9.03
C PHE A 156 -2.37 5.39 -9.50
N GLY A 157 -1.59 5.13 -10.56
CA GLY A 157 -0.54 6.02 -11.01
C GLY A 157 -0.59 6.30 -12.50
N ALA A 158 0.00 7.42 -12.89
CA ALA A 158 0.16 7.82 -14.27
C ALA A 158 1.53 8.48 -14.47
N ARG A 159 2.21 8.14 -15.56
CA ARG A 159 3.58 8.55 -15.85
C ARG A 159 3.75 8.89 -17.32
N ARG A 160 4.55 9.92 -17.60
CA ARG A 160 4.87 10.34 -18.96
C ARG A 160 5.84 9.35 -19.59
N GLY A 161 5.34 8.57 -20.55
CA GLY A 161 6.11 7.59 -21.29
C GLY A 161 5.97 6.16 -20.76
N ARG A 162 5.85 5.21 -21.68
CA ARG A 162 5.69 3.77 -21.37
C ARG A 162 6.90 3.18 -20.68
N LYS A 163 8.11 3.61 -21.08
CA LYS A 163 9.36 3.12 -20.48
C LYS A 163 9.45 3.54 -19.02
N GLU A 164 9.21 4.81 -18.75
CA GLU A 164 9.21 5.40 -17.41
C GLU A 164 8.15 4.75 -16.52
N THR A 165 6.98 4.42 -17.09
CA THR A 165 5.92 3.68 -16.40
C THR A 165 6.38 2.27 -16.00
N ALA A 166 7.03 1.55 -16.91
CA ALA A 166 7.54 0.21 -16.63
C ALA A 166 8.65 0.22 -15.56
N GLU A 167 9.55 1.21 -15.62
CA GLU A 167 10.59 1.44 -14.61
C GLU A 167 9.98 1.73 -13.23
N GLU A 168 8.91 2.52 -13.20
CA GLU A 168 8.18 2.83 -11.97
C GLU A 168 7.48 1.59 -11.38
N ILE A 169 6.81 0.80 -12.22
CA ILE A 169 6.21 -0.47 -11.80
C ILE A 169 7.28 -1.41 -11.24
N ALA A 170 8.44 -1.52 -11.89
CA ALA A 170 9.54 -2.36 -11.43
C ALA A 170 10.09 -1.88 -10.07
N PHE A 171 10.23 -0.57 -9.90
CA PHE A 171 10.62 0.03 -8.63
C PHE A 171 9.61 -0.30 -7.53
N LEU A 172 8.31 -0.10 -7.77
CA LEU A 172 7.25 -0.38 -6.80
C LEU A 172 7.21 -1.86 -6.39
N ARG A 173 7.40 -2.79 -7.34
CA ARG A 173 7.52 -4.23 -7.07
C ARG A 173 8.74 -4.59 -6.23
N SER A 174 9.80 -3.78 -6.24
CA SER A 174 10.97 -4.00 -5.40
C SER A 174 10.76 -3.58 -3.94
N ARG A 175 9.71 -2.79 -3.65
CA ARG A 175 9.46 -2.19 -2.33
C ARG A 175 8.26 -2.76 -1.60
N PHE A 176 7.27 -3.26 -2.33
CA PHE A 176 6.09 -3.87 -1.77
C PHE A 176 5.78 -5.19 -2.46
N GLU A 177 5.12 -6.08 -1.74
CA GLU A 177 4.43 -7.21 -2.34
C GLU A 177 3.09 -6.72 -2.90
N TRP A 178 2.77 -7.10 -4.14
CA TRP A 178 1.55 -6.66 -4.82
C TRP A 178 0.66 -7.85 -5.10
N GLY A 179 -0.64 -7.71 -4.83
CA GLY A 179 -1.63 -8.70 -5.23
C GLY A 179 -1.80 -8.66 -6.74
N HIS A 180 -1.93 -7.43 -7.26
CA HIS A 180 -1.84 -7.14 -8.67
C HIS A 180 -1.18 -5.76 -8.85
N LEU A 181 -0.35 -5.63 -9.89
CA LEU A 181 0.20 -4.34 -10.32
C LEU A 181 0.50 -4.43 -11.81
N PHE A 182 -0.20 -3.66 -12.63
CA PHE A 182 -0.07 -3.71 -14.08
C PHE A 182 -0.30 -2.34 -14.73
N GLU A 183 0.32 -2.14 -15.89
CA GLU A 183 0.01 -1.02 -16.78
C GLU A 183 -1.41 -1.18 -17.31
N LEU A 184 -2.19 -0.11 -17.32
CA LEU A 184 -3.55 -0.09 -17.82
C LEU A 184 -3.59 0.18 -19.32
N PRO A 185 -4.36 -0.62 -20.09
CA PRO A 185 -4.72 -0.27 -21.46
C PRO A 185 -5.33 1.13 -21.59
N SER A 186 -5.30 1.68 -22.81
CA SER A 186 -5.91 2.98 -23.11
C SER A 186 -7.41 3.01 -22.85
N ASP A 187 -8.07 1.86 -23.04
CA ASP A 187 -9.50 1.61 -22.94
C ASP A 187 -9.90 0.83 -21.67
N ALA A 188 -9.02 0.80 -20.65
CA ALA A 188 -9.25 0.01 -19.45
C ALA A 188 -10.50 0.46 -18.67
N SER A 189 -11.09 -0.48 -17.93
CA SER A 189 -12.05 -0.19 -16.87
C SER A 189 -11.49 -0.70 -15.55
N ILE A 190 -11.50 0.14 -14.51
CA ILE A 190 -10.96 -0.17 -13.19
C ILE A 190 -11.93 0.25 -12.09
N LYS A 191 -11.83 -0.41 -10.94
CA LYS A 191 -12.41 0.05 -9.69
C LYS A 191 -11.34 0.71 -8.84
N TYR A 192 -11.62 1.88 -8.29
CA TYR A 192 -10.75 2.54 -7.32
C TYR A 192 -11.61 3.21 -6.25
N ALA A 193 -11.33 2.91 -4.97
CA ALA A 193 -12.09 3.41 -3.83
C ALA A 193 -13.63 3.21 -3.95
N GLY A 194 -14.04 2.06 -4.50
CA GLY A 194 -15.45 1.72 -4.72
C GLY A 194 -16.13 2.44 -5.89
N MET A 195 -15.41 3.27 -6.65
CA MET A 195 -15.90 3.92 -7.86
C MET A 195 -15.46 3.15 -9.10
N ASP A 196 -16.35 3.06 -10.09
CA ASP A 196 -16.05 2.49 -11.41
C ASP A 196 -15.53 3.59 -12.34
N PHE A 197 -14.39 3.34 -12.98
CA PHE A 197 -13.77 4.22 -13.95
C PHE A 197 -13.59 3.48 -15.26
N SER A 198 -13.98 4.10 -16.36
CA SER A 198 -13.75 3.58 -17.70
C SER A 198 -13.09 4.65 -18.56
N PHE A 199 -12.03 4.26 -19.25
CA PHE A 199 -11.32 5.14 -20.17
C PHE A 199 -11.80 4.84 -21.58
N PHE A 200 -12.24 5.86 -22.32
CA PHE A 200 -12.63 5.72 -23.72
C PHE A 200 -11.85 6.73 -24.56
N ASN A 201 -11.25 6.26 -25.64
CA ASN A 201 -10.74 7.13 -26.71
C ASN A 201 -11.84 7.26 -27.76
N GLU A 202 -12.87 8.06 -27.50
CA GLU A 202 -13.77 8.46 -28.58
C GLU A 202 -13.10 9.55 -29.39
N THR A 203 -12.71 9.24 -30.63
CA THR A 203 -12.53 10.26 -31.66
C THR A 203 -13.89 10.90 -31.89
N VAL A 204 -14.13 12.03 -31.23
CA VAL A 204 -15.26 12.90 -31.59
C VAL A 204 -14.91 13.49 -32.95
N GLU A 205 -15.46 12.91 -34.02
CA GLU A 205 -15.57 13.62 -35.29
C GLU A 205 -16.49 14.83 -35.03
N MET A 206 -15.90 16.03 -34.97
CA MET A 206 -16.71 17.24 -35.01
C MET A 206 -17.24 17.39 -36.44
N SER A 207 -18.53 17.05 -36.64
CA SER A 207 -19.30 17.42 -37.83
C SER A 207 -19.52 18.92 -37.91
#